data_AF-A0A6A7LCB2-F1
#
_entry.id   AF-A0A6A7LCB2-F1
#
_cell.length_a   1.000
_cell.length_b   1.000
_cell.length_c   1.000
_cell.angle_alpha   90.00
_cell.angle_beta   90.00
_cell.angle_gamma   90.00
#
_symmetry.space_group_name_H-M   'P 1'
#
loop_
_entity.id
_entity.type
_entity.pdbx_description
1 polymer ?
#
loop_
_entity_poly.entity_id
_entity_poly.type
_entity_poly.pdbx_seq_one_letter_code
_entity_poly.pdbx_strand_id
1 'polypeptide(L)'
;MDILIDAALYYSSIDDKLSDDQARLAKRIAMRVRIRLPYSIKQLFCRQCKEFIIPGKSSRIRLGRSNTKCIRISCYRCGHIYRKLISA
;
A
#
# COMPACT_ATOMS: atom_id res chain seq x y z
N MET A 1 12.86 3.48 -7.61
CA MET A 1 11.49 3.01 -7.27
C MET A 1 10.65 4.19 -6.84
N ASP A 2 11.24 5.03 -5.99
CA ASP A 2 10.59 6.12 -5.28
C ASP A 2 9.93 7.10 -6.25
N ILE A 3 10.63 7.53 -7.31
CA ILE A 3 10.07 8.40 -8.37
C ILE A 3 8.72 7.89 -8.92
N LEU A 4 8.60 6.60 -9.23
CA LEU A 4 7.36 6.03 -9.78
C LEU A 4 6.24 5.97 -8.73
N ILE A 5 6.59 5.74 -7.46
CA ILE A 5 5.62 5.70 -6.37
C ILE A 5 5.17 7.11 -6.00
N ASP A 6 6.07 8.08 -5.99
CA ASP A 6 5.76 9.49 -5.72
C ASP A 6 4.87 10.06 -6.82
N ALA A 7 5.16 9.75 -8.09
CA ALA A 7 4.26 10.06 -9.20
C ALA A 7 2.88 9.39 -9.01
N ALA A 8 2.85 8.11 -8.64
CA ALA A 8 1.59 7.41 -8.40
C ALA A 8 0.77 8.06 -7.27
N LEU A 9 1.42 8.52 -6.20
CA LEU A 9 0.78 9.25 -5.11
C LEU A 9 0.28 10.62 -5.57
N TYR A 10 1.05 11.35 -6.39
CA TYR A 10 0.66 12.64 -6.95
C TYR A 10 -0.59 12.53 -7.83
N TYR A 11 -0.61 11.57 -8.76
CA TYR A 11 -1.74 11.37 -9.66
C TYR A 11 -2.94 10.68 -9.01
N SER A 12 -2.81 10.19 -7.77
CA SER A 12 -3.87 9.45 -7.08
C SER A 12 -5.17 10.22 -6.91
N SER A 13 -5.17 11.56 -6.92
CA SER A 13 -6.38 12.38 -6.86
C SER A 13 -6.95 12.75 -8.23
N ILE A 14 -6.15 12.62 -9.29
CA ILE A 14 -6.47 13.08 -10.65
C ILE A 14 -6.94 11.91 -11.51
N ASP A 15 -6.15 10.83 -11.55
CA ASP A 15 -6.41 9.65 -12.37
C ASP A 15 -5.98 8.38 -11.62
N ASP A 16 -6.98 7.65 -11.15
CA ASP A 16 -6.79 6.39 -10.42
C ASP A 16 -6.14 5.31 -11.28
N LYS A 17 -6.43 5.28 -12.59
CA LYS A 17 -5.88 4.26 -13.49
C LYS A 17 -4.40 4.49 -13.72
N LEU A 18 -4.01 5.73 -14.00
CA LEU A 18 -2.60 6.10 -14.18
C LEU A 18 -1.80 5.83 -12.90
N SER A 19 -2.35 6.18 -11.74
CA SER A 19 -1.75 5.91 -10.42
C SER A 19 -1.50 4.42 -10.20
N ASP A 20 -2.51 3.58 -10.44
CA ASP A 20 -2.41 2.13 -10.30
C ASP A 20 -1.37 1.53 -11.25
N ASP A 21 -1.34 2.00 -12.51
CA ASP A 21 -0.42 1.50 -13.53
C ASP A 21 1.04 1.85 -13.20
N GLN A 22 1.31 3.06 -12.71
CA GLN A 22 2.63 3.48 -12.25
C GLN A 22 3.11 2.66 -11.05
N ALA A 23 2.25 2.45 -10.06
CA ALA A 23 2.55 1.62 -8.90
C ALA A 23 2.80 0.14 -9.29
N ARG A 24 2.00 -0.39 -10.23
CA ARG A 24 2.19 -1.75 -10.76
C ARG A 24 3.51 -1.88 -11.50
N LEU A 25 3.90 -0.88 -12.28
CA LEU A 25 5.18 -0.82 -12.97
C LEU A 25 6.35 -0.82 -11.97
N ALA A 26 6.29 0.04 -10.94
CA ALA A 26 7.28 0.07 -9.87
C ALA A 26 7.45 -1.33 -9.23
N LYS A 27 6.35 -1.98 -8.86
CA LYS A 27 6.40 -3.32 -8.28
C LYS A 27 7.01 -4.37 -9.22
N ARG A 28 6.68 -4.33 -10.51
CA ARG A 28 7.24 -5.25 -11.53
C ARG A 28 8.75 -5.07 -11.66
N ILE A 29 9.24 -3.83 -11.68
CA ILE A 29 10.67 -3.55 -11.73
C ILE A 29 11.35 -4.08 -10.46
N ALA A 30 10.75 -3.90 -9.27
CA ALA A 30 11.35 -4.35 -8.01
C ALA A 30 11.50 -5.87 -7.96
N MET A 31 10.49 -6.59 -8.45
CA MET A 31 10.53 -8.05 -8.58
C MET A 31 11.60 -8.50 -9.58
N ARG A 32 11.71 -7.83 -10.73
CA ARG A 32 12.69 -8.16 -11.77
C ARG A 32 14.13 -8.00 -11.27
N VAL A 33 14.40 -6.89 -10.59
CA VAL A 33 15.75 -6.59 -10.04
C VAL A 33 15.97 -7.26 -8.67
N ARG A 34 14.96 -7.97 -8.13
CA ARG A 34 14.99 -8.66 -6.83
C ARG A 34 15.35 -7.74 -5.66
N ILE A 35 14.91 -6.48 -5.72
CA ILE A 35 15.14 -5.50 -4.65
C ILE A 35 14.06 -5.65 -3.59
N ARG A 36 14.46 -5.65 -2.32
CA ARG A 36 13.52 -5.56 -1.20
C ARG A 36 12.95 -4.15 -1.14
N LEU A 37 11.64 -4.00 -1.35
CA LEU A 37 11.00 -2.70 -1.21
C LEU A 37 11.13 -2.17 0.22
N PRO A 38 11.43 -0.86 0.38
CA PRO A 38 11.45 -0.22 1.68
C PRO A 38 10.06 -0.27 2.33
N TYR A 39 10.02 -0.16 3.65
CA TYR A 39 8.79 -0.32 4.42
C TYR A 39 7.68 0.67 4.01
N SER A 40 8.05 1.91 3.70
CA SER A 40 7.18 3.01 3.25
C SER A 40 6.43 2.69 1.97
N ILE A 41 7.09 2.03 1.00
CA ILE A 41 6.47 1.65 -0.26
C ILE A 41 5.72 0.32 -0.11
N LYS A 42 6.30 -0.64 0.62
CA LYS A 42 5.72 -1.97 0.80
C LYS A 42 4.31 -1.93 1.42
N GLN A 43 4.03 -0.94 2.26
CA GLN A 43 2.70 -0.76 2.88
C GLN A 43 1.63 -0.20 1.93
N LEU A 44 2.04 0.42 0.82
CA LEU A 44 1.14 0.93 -0.22
C LEU A 44 0.65 -0.19 -1.16
N PHE A 45 0.90 -1.45 -0.83
CA PHE A 45 0.39 -2.59 -1.57
C PHE A 45 -0.40 -3.52 -0.66
N CYS A 46 -1.55 -3.98 -1.14
CA CYS A 46 -2.31 -4.99 -0.43
C CYS A 46 -1.53 -6.31 -0.37
N ARG A 47 -1.58 -6.99 0.78
CA ARG A 47 -0.91 -8.30 0.96
C ARG A 47 -1.61 -9.43 0.21
N GLN A 48 -2.91 -9.33 -0.04
CA GLN A 48 -3.68 -10.35 -0.75
C GLN A 48 -3.73 -10.06 -2.26
N CYS A 49 -4.49 -9.04 -2.68
CA CYS A 49 -4.68 -8.74 -4.11
C CYS A 49 -3.47 -8.09 -4.79
N LYS A 50 -2.43 -7.69 -4.02
CA LYS A 50 -1.21 -7.06 -4.56
C LYS A 50 -1.41 -5.71 -5.25
N GLU A 51 -2.63 -5.17 -5.26
CA GLU A 51 -2.97 -3.86 -5.84
C GLU A 51 -2.44 -2.70 -5.00
N PHE A 52 -2.30 -1.54 -5.65
CA PHE A 52 -1.91 -0.30 -5.02
C PHE A 52 -3.03 0.21 -4.09
N ILE A 53 -2.64 0.54 -2.86
CA ILE A 53 -3.53 1.02 -1.82
C ILE A 53 -3.02 2.34 -1.24
N ILE A 54 -3.91 3.32 -1.24
CA ILE A 54 -3.67 4.66 -0.73
C ILE A 54 -4.39 4.77 0.60
N PRO A 55 -3.70 5.13 1.69
CA PRO A 55 -4.34 5.43 2.97
C PRO A 55 -5.43 6.48 2.80
N GLY A 56 -6.64 6.21 3.29
CA GLY A 56 -7.77 7.15 3.24
C GLY A 56 -8.61 7.10 1.96
N LYS A 57 -8.03 6.72 0.80
CA LYS A 57 -8.76 6.59 -0.47
C LYS A 57 -9.18 5.14 -0.75
N SER A 58 -8.23 4.27 -1.09
CA SER A 58 -8.47 2.87 -1.43
C SER A 58 -8.18 1.88 -0.30
N SER A 59 -7.75 2.39 0.85
CA SER A 59 -7.59 1.61 2.08
C SER A 59 -8.01 2.39 3.32
N ARG A 60 -8.40 1.63 4.34
CA ARG A 60 -8.84 2.12 5.63
C ARG A 60 -7.84 1.72 6.69
N ILE A 61 -7.21 2.70 7.33
CA ILE A 61 -6.24 2.46 8.40
C ILE A 61 -6.87 2.82 9.73
N ARG A 62 -6.82 1.90 10.69
CA ARG A 62 -7.33 2.10 12.05
C ARG A 62 -6.32 1.64 13.09
N LEU A 63 -6.27 2.37 14.19
CA LEU A 63 -5.59 1.93 15.40
C LEU A 63 -6.56 1.08 16.23
N GLY A 64 -6.19 -0.17 16.49
CA GLY A 64 -6.93 -1.07 17.37
C GLY A 64 -6.77 -0.64 18.83
N ARG A 65 -7.89 -0.57 19.57
CA ARG A 65 -7.95 -0.22 20.99
C ARG A 65 -7.83 -1.41 21.95
N SER A 66 -7.65 -2.63 21.44
CA SER A 66 -7.48 -3.85 22.25
C SER A 66 -6.12 -3.88 22.97
N ASN A 67 -5.96 -4.75 23.98
CA ASN A 67 -4.70 -4.95 24.74
C ASN A 67 -3.44 -5.01 23.85
N THR A 68 -3.56 -5.58 22.65
CA THR A 68 -2.51 -5.50 21.64
C THR A 68 -2.73 -4.27 20.74
N LYS A 69 -1.88 -3.25 20.89
CA LYS A 69 -1.85 -2.10 19.98
C LYS A 69 -1.45 -2.59 18.59
N CYS A 70 -2.37 -2.44 17.65
CA CYS A 70 -2.15 -2.84 16.27
C CYS A 70 -2.76 -1.86 15.27
N ILE A 71 -2.10 -1.68 14.14
CA ILE A 71 -2.65 -1.00 12.98
C ILE A 71 -3.39 -2.04 12.15
N ARG A 72 -4.71 -1.86 12.02
CA ARG A 72 -5.53 -2.63 11.08
C ARG A 72 -5.62 -1.85 9.78
N ILE A 73 -5.22 -2.48 8.69
CA ILE A 73 -5.34 -1.90 7.35
C ILE A 73 -6.29 -2.79 6.55
N SER A 74 -7.41 -2.21 6.15
CA SER A 74 -8.43 -2.86 5.32
C SER A 74 -8.33 -2.35 3.89
N CYS A 75 -8.26 -3.26 2.93
CA CYS A 75 -8.30 -2.93 1.51
C CYS A 75 -9.76 -2.83 1.04
N TYR A 76 -10.16 -1.74 0.40
CA TYR A 76 -11.52 -1.63 -0.13
C TYR A 76 -11.75 -2.41 -1.42
N ARG A 77 -10.69 -2.80 -2.14
CA ARG A 77 -10.81 -3.57 -3.39
C ARG A 77 -11.12 -5.05 -3.16
N CYS A 78 -10.45 -5.68 -2.19
CA CYS A 78 -10.59 -7.12 -1.92
C CYS A 78 -11.18 -7.45 -0.53
N GLY A 79 -11.42 -6.45 0.31
CA GLY A 79 -11.92 -6.65 1.68
C GLY A 79 -10.88 -7.19 2.67
N HIS A 80 -9.68 -7.57 2.22
CA HIS A 80 -8.65 -8.14 3.09
C HIS A 80 -8.23 -7.17 4.19
N ILE A 81 -8.15 -7.68 5.43
CA ILE A 81 -7.73 -6.92 6.60
C ILE A 81 -6.43 -7.53 7.10
N TYR A 82 -5.35 -6.75 7.06
CA TYR A 82 -4.09 -7.16 7.65
C TYR A 82 -3.76 -6.33 8.88
N ARG A 83 -3.09 -6.98 9.85
CA ARG A 83 -2.75 -6.42 11.15
C ARG A 83 -1.25 -6.21 11.22
N LYS A 84 -0.82 -5.01 11.57
CA LYS A 84 0.57 -4.72 11.94
C LYS A 84 0.61 -4.44 13.43
N LEU A 85 1.39 -5.23 14.17
CA LEU A 85 1.62 -4.98 15.58
C LEU A 85 2.43 -3.70 15.73
N ILE A 86 1.96 -2.79 16.57
CA ILE A 86 2.81 -1.75 17.14
C ILE A 86 3.22 -2.35 18.47
N SER A 87 4.34 -3.07 18.53
CA SER A 87 4.85 -3.39 19.86
C SER A 87 5.18 -2.06 20.53
N ALA A 88 4.77 -1.93 21.78
CA ALA A 88 5.38 -0.97 22.68
C ALA A 88 6.85 -1.35 22.90
#